data_AF-A0A2S0KX90-F1
#
_entry.id   AF-A0A2S0KX90-F1
#
_cell.length_a   1.000
_cell.length_b   1.000
_cell.length_c   1.000
_cell.angle_alpha   90.00
_cell.angle_beta   90.00
_cell.angle_gamma   90.00
#
_symmetry.space_group_name_H-M   'P 1'
#
loop_
_entity.id
_entity.type
_entity.pdbx_description
1 polymer ?
#
loop_
_entity_poly.entity_id
_entity_poly.type
_entity_poly.pdbx_seq_one_letter_code
_entity_poly.pdbx_strand_id
1 'polypeptide(L)'
;MNDAPFNVAWNVVSRMSAADPAELFRKLASHAAKLEPLRKLDLTSSAILDMIWERENQSPTTLGCGLILPHARVGKLESLCAVCTTLEHPLDCETPDDVPVVFGCMLLIPEERPMEGLRFMADLAAVMHNPVWRDRLRSCESSDEMVRLFREIRKQRPPAVIASDIMGPPRLALSPEMPLQEATRLMADHRAAAVPVLDGDKLVGEIVADDLFKLGIPDFFSQLKSVGFIRYFDPFEEYFAVEIASKVSDVMNTEFKAFPETATLIEIVFAISVQKCPLIYIVGERNKLLGVIDRTLLLKRIINL
;
A
#
# COMPACT_ATOMS: atom_id res chain seq x y z
N MET A 1 -24.47 -13.52 -12.95
CA MET A 1 -24.08 -12.09 -13.00
C MET A 1 -24.49 -11.51 -11.65
N ASN A 2 -23.67 -11.20 -10.65
CA ASN A 2 -22.24 -10.93 -10.48
C ASN A 2 -21.77 -11.69 -9.23
N ASP A 3 -20.81 -12.61 -9.37
CA ASP A 3 -20.20 -13.32 -8.25
C ASP A 3 -18.71 -13.57 -8.54
N ALA A 4 -18.09 -12.65 -9.29
CA ALA A 4 -16.66 -12.64 -9.55
C ALA A 4 -15.97 -12.10 -8.29
N PRO A 5 -14.90 -12.75 -7.80
CA PRO A 5 -14.21 -12.32 -6.56
C PRO A 5 -13.60 -10.91 -6.66
N PHE A 6 -13.50 -10.36 -7.87
CA PHE A 6 -13.06 -9.01 -8.16
C PHE A 6 -13.93 -8.41 -9.29
N ASN A 7 -14.22 -7.11 -9.24
CA ASN A 7 -14.80 -6.39 -10.37
C ASN A 7 -13.69 -6.08 -11.39
N VAL A 8 -13.29 -7.10 -12.16
CA VAL A 8 -12.21 -6.97 -13.13
C VAL A 8 -12.65 -7.51 -14.49
N ALA A 9 -12.30 -6.80 -15.56
CA ALA A 9 -12.35 -7.31 -16.93
C ALA A 9 -11.08 -8.14 -17.23
N TRP A 10 -11.23 -9.45 -17.44
CA TRP A 10 -10.10 -10.36 -17.68
C TRP A 10 -10.06 -10.91 -19.11
N ASN A 11 -8.84 -11.06 -19.63
CA ASN A 11 -8.54 -11.94 -20.75
C ASN A 11 -7.43 -12.92 -20.36
N VAL A 12 -7.62 -14.21 -20.63
CA VAL A 12 -6.61 -15.25 -20.39
C VAL A 12 -6.10 -15.78 -21.72
N VAL A 13 -4.78 -15.85 -21.83
CA VAL A 13 -4.09 -16.44 -22.98
C VAL A 13 -3.25 -17.59 -22.45
N SER A 14 -3.55 -18.82 -22.84
CA SER A 14 -2.75 -19.97 -22.43
C SER A 14 -1.49 -20.10 -23.29
N ARG A 15 -0.39 -20.54 -22.67
CA ARG A 15 0.87 -20.88 -23.33
C ARG A 15 1.37 -19.81 -24.30
N MET A 16 1.45 -18.56 -23.82
CA MET A 16 2.03 -17.49 -24.62
C MET A 16 3.54 -17.71 -24.74
N SER A 17 4.02 -17.75 -25.98
CA SER A 17 5.45 -17.67 -26.28
C SER A 17 5.93 -16.23 -26.14
N ALA A 18 7.08 -16.01 -25.52
CA ALA A 18 7.78 -14.73 -25.49
C ALA A 18 9.29 -15.01 -25.30
N ALA A 19 10.14 -14.32 -26.06
CA ALA A 19 11.59 -14.46 -25.97
C ALA A 19 12.18 -13.64 -24.82
N ASP A 20 11.57 -12.49 -24.51
CA ASP A 20 12.02 -11.57 -23.47
C ASP A 20 10.81 -10.84 -22.82
N PRO A 21 11.01 -10.14 -21.68
CA PRO A 21 9.94 -9.36 -21.05
C PRO A 21 9.31 -8.31 -21.96
N ALA A 22 10.09 -7.70 -22.87
CA ALA A 22 9.58 -6.67 -23.77
C ALA A 22 8.56 -7.24 -24.78
N GLU A 23 8.81 -8.44 -25.29
CA GLU A 23 7.88 -9.17 -26.14
C GLU A 23 6.64 -9.59 -25.36
N LEU A 24 6.80 -10.11 -24.14
CA LEU A 24 5.69 -10.46 -23.28
C LEU A 24 4.79 -9.24 -23.03
N PHE A 25 5.35 -8.09 -22.65
CA PHE A 25 4.58 -6.88 -22.39
C PHE A 25 3.84 -6.38 -23.63
N ARG A 26 4.47 -6.42 -24.80
CA ARG A 26 3.82 -6.03 -26.07
C ARG A 26 2.63 -6.92 -26.40
N LYS A 27 2.76 -8.24 -26.23
CA LYS A 27 1.67 -9.20 -26.44
C LYS A 27 0.55 -8.98 -25.44
N LEU A 28 0.86 -8.84 -24.15
CA LEU A 28 -0.10 -8.54 -23.10
C LEU A 28 -0.85 -7.21 -23.37
N ALA A 29 -0.16 -6.15 -23.76
CA ALA A 29 -0.77 -4.86 -24.09
C ALA A 29 -1.71 -4.95 -25.31
N SER A 30 -1.35 -5.76 -26.33
CA SER A 30 -2.23 -6.03 -27.47
C SER A 30 -3.53 -6.73 -27.06
N HIS A 31 -3.46 -7.65 -26.10
CA HIS A 31 -4.64 -8.30 -25.54
C HIS A 31 -5.43 -7.34 -24.63
N ALA A 32 -4.76 -6.50 -23.85
CA ALA A 32 -5.39 -5.54 -22.95
C ALA A 32 -6.21 -4.52 -23.73
N ALA A 33 -5.68 -3.97 -24.82
CA ALA A 33 -6.38 -3.01 -25.69
C ALA A 33 -7.71 -3.53 -26.27
N LYS A 34 -7.96 -4.85 -26.25
CA LYS A 34 -9.21 -5.48 -26.71
C LYS A 34 -10.28 -5.55 -25.62
N LEU A 35 -9.92 -5.34 -24.35
CA LEU A 35 -10.86 -5.36 -23.23
C LEU A 35 -11.82 -4.16 -23.30
N GLU A 36 -13.09 -4.43 -23.03
CA GLU A 36 -14.17 -3.45 -23.20
C GLU A 36 -13.97 -2.14 -22.42
N PRO A 37 -13.54 -2.15 -21.14
CA PRO A 37 -13.30 -0.90 -20.41
C PRO A 37 -12.18 -0.05 -21.01
N LEU A 38 -11.16 -0.66 -21.62
CA LEU A 38 -10.04 0.05 -22.24
C LEU A 38 -10.39 0.54 -23.64
N ARG A 39 -11.19 -0.23 -24.39
CA ARG A 39 -11.76 0.20 -25.67
C ARG A 39 -12.66 1.43 -25.53
N LYS A 40 -13.47 1.52 -24.46
CA LYS A 40 -14.29 2.70 -24.16
C LYS A 40 -13.47 3.97 -23.93
N LEU A 41 -12.21 3.82 -23.50
CA LEU A 41 -11.28 4.92 -23.29
C LEU A 41 -10.39 5.19 -24.52
N ASP A 42 -10.62 4.48 -25.63
CA ASP A 42 -9.79 4.53 -26.84
C ASP A 42 -8.28 4.29 -26.57
N LEU A 43 -7.97 3.49 -25.55
CA LEU A 43 -6.59 3.17 -25.19
C LEU A 43 -5.98 2.13 -26.15
N THR A 44 -4.99 2.57 -26.91
CA THR A 44 -4.26 1.72 -27.85
C THR A 44 -3.26 0.81 -27.14
N SER A 45 -2.85 -0.27 -27.80
CA SER A 45 -1.81 -1.17 -27.27
C SER A 45 -0.47 -0.46 -27.07
N SER A 46 -0.14 0.56 -27.87
CA SER A 46 1.09 1.35 -27.70
C SER A 46 0.99 2.22 -26.44
N ALA A 47 -0.12 2.94 -26.24
CA ALA A 47 -0.32 3.75 -25.05
C ALA A 47 -0.27 2.91 -23.76
N ILE A 48 -0.88 1.71 -23.77
CA ILE A 48 -0.80 0.77 -22.65
C ILE A 48 0.65 0.34 -22.41
N LEU A 49 1.38 -0.01 -23.46
CA LEU A 49 2.78 -0.44 -23.34
C LEU A 49 3.67 0.68 -22.80
N ASP A 50 3.47 1.92 -23.22
CA ASP A 50 4.22 3.08 -22.74
C ASP A 50 3.99 3.31 -21.23
N MET A 51 2.74 3.26 -20.77
CA MET A 51 2.41 3.36 -19.34
C MET A 51 3.05 2.24 -18.50
N ILE A 52 3.10 1.02 -19.04
CA ILE A 52 3.72 -0.12 -18.38
C ILE A 52 5.23 0.07 -18.27
N TRP A 53 5.88 0.54 -19.33
CA TRP A 53 7.32 0.81 -19.31
C TRP A 53 7.70 1.96 -18.38
N GLU A 54 6.88 3.01 -18.32
CA GLU A 54 7.06 4.10 -17.37
C GLU A 54 7.10 3.59 -15.93
N ARG A 55 6.25 2.60 -15.60
CA ARG A 55 6.27 1.94 -14.29
C ARG A 55 7.43 0.96 -14.13
N GLU A 56 7.70 0.11 -15.12
CA GLU A 56 8.76 -0.91 -15.06
C GLU A 56 10.13 -0.28 -14.81
N ASN A 57 10.40 0.86 -15.47
CA ASN A 57 11.67 1.58 -15.36
C ASN A 57 11.95 2.14 -13.95
N GLN A 58 10.94 2.25 -13.09
CA GLN A 58 11.13 2.67 -11.69
C GLN A 58 11.63 1.53 -10.82
N SER A 59 11.13 0.31 -11.08
CA SER A 59 11.46 -0.90 -10.35
C SER A 59 10.87 -2.10 -11.10
N PRO A 60 11.67 -3.16 -11.37
CA PRO A 60 11.19 -4.34 -12.08
C PRO A 60 9.93 -4.95 -11.45
N THR A 61 9.05 -5.50 -12.27
CA THR A 61 7.81 -6.14 -11.82
C THR A 61 7.86 -7.67 -11.80
N THR A 62 9.07 -8.23 -11.86
CA THR A 62 9.31 -9.62 -11.46
C THR A 62 9.21 -9.72 -9.94
N LEU A 63 8.29 -10.56 -9.45
CA LEU A 63 7.95 -10.66 -8.02
C LEU A 63 8.49 -11.95 -7.37
N GLY A 64 9.24 -12.74 -8.14
CA GLY A 64 9.67 -14.09 -7.76
C GLY A 64 8.54 -15.11 -7.86
N CYS A 65 8.79 -16.33 -7.41
CA CYS A 65 7.86 -17.47 -7.46
C CYS A 65 7.34 -17.79 -8.87
N GLY A 66 8.07 -17.35 -9.91
CA GLY A 66 7.70 -17.51 -11.32
C GLY A 66 6.65 -16.51 -11.84
N LEU A 67 6.44 -15.36 -11.16
CA LEU A 67 5.48 -14.32 -11.52
C LEU A 67 6.17 -13.06 -12.06
N ILE A 68 5.66 -12.55 -13.19
CA ILE A 68 5.87 -11.16 -13.64
C ILE A 68 4.52 -10.43 -13.69
N LEU A 69 4.45 -9.24 -13.10
CA LEU A 69 3.20 -8.49 -12.93
C LEU A 69 3.35 -7.04 -13.41
N PRO A 70 3.46 -6.79 -14.73
CA PRO A 70 3.51 -5.44 -15.25
C PRO A 70 2.18 -4.72 -14.95
N HIS A 71 2.23 -3.58 -14.28
CA HIS A 71 1.03 -2.87 -13.87
C HIS A 71 1.14 -1.36 -14.06
N ALA A 72 0.01 -0.69 -14.29
CA ALA A 72 -0.04 0.76 -14.38
C ALA A 72 -1.38 1.30 -13.87
N ARG A 73 -1.39 2.55 -13.44
CA ARG A 73 -2.63 3.28 -13.15
C ARG A 73 -3.14 3.91 -14.44
N VAL A 74 -4.46 3.94 -14.60
CA VAL A 74 -5.13 4.48 -15.78
C VAL A 74 -6.23 5.44 -15.36
N GLY A 75 -6.13 6.69 -15.79
CA GLY A 75 -7.13 7.71 -15.56
C GLY A 75 -8.47 7.37 -16.23
N LYS A 76 -9.58 7.73 -15.57
CA LYS A 76 -10.97 7.47 -16.01
C LYS A 76 -11.37 5.99 -16.14
N LEU A 77 -10.48 5.05 -15.82
CA LEU A 77 -10.82 3.63 -15.80
C LEU A 77 -11.75 3.33 -14.62
N GLU A 78 -12.88 2.67 -14.87
CA GLU A 78 -13.93 2.46 -13.86
C GLU A 78 -13.78 1.14 -13.08
N SER A 79 -13.01 0.19 -13.61
CA SER A 79 -12.82 -1.15 -13.06
C SER A 79 -11.43 -1.66 -13.41
N LEU A 80 -10.91 -2.60 -12.64
CA LEU A 80 -9.63 -3.23 -12.96
C LEU A 80 -9.70 -3.90 -14.35
N CYS A 81 -8.56 -3.94 -15.04
CA CYS A 81 -8.39 -4.76 -16.24
C CYS A 81 -7.17 -5.66 -16.07
N ALA A 82 -7.29 -6.96 -16.36
CA ALA A 82 -6.14 -7.86 -16.29
C ALA A 82 -6.03 -8.75 -17.53
N VAL A 83 -4.79 -8.96 -17.98
CA VAL A 83 -4.45 -9.98 -18.97
C VAL A 83 -3.49 -10.96 -18.33
N CYS A 84 -3.94 -12.20 -18.19
CA CYS A 84 -3.17 -13.25 -17.56
C CYS A 84 -2.71 -14.27 -18.60
N THR A 85 -1.52 -14.81 -18.42
CA THR A 85 -0.97 -15.83 -19.32
C THR A 85 -0.03 -16.79 -18.63
N THR A 86 -0.17 -18.06 -18.96
CA THR A 86 0.87 -19.07 -18.72
C THR A 86 1.86 -19.03 -19.87
N LEU A 87 3.15 -19.18 -19.59
CA LEU A 87 4.17 -19.13 -20.64
C LEU A 87 4.41 -20.53 -21.23
N GLU A 88 4.63 -20.59 -22.55
CA GLU A 88 4.96 -21.85 -23.24
C GLU A 88 6.31 -22.40 -22.77
N HIS A 89 7.29 -21.50 -22.60
CA HIS A 89 8.59 -21.77 -22.01
C HIS A 89 8.83 -20.78 -20.86
N PRO A 90 9.50 -21.21 -19.77
CA PRO A 90 9.90 -20.27 -18.74
C PRO A 90 10.74 -19.14 -19.34
N LEU A 91 10.41 -17.91 -18.96
CA LEU A 91 11.12 -16.72 -19.40
C LEU A 91 12.33 -16.50 -18.51
N ASP A 92 13.51 -16.53 -19.12
CA ASP A 92 14.79 -16.32 -18.45
C ASP A 92 15.05 -14.81 -18.37
N CYS A 93 14.77 -14.24 -17.19
CA CYS A 93 15.00 -12.84 -16.87
C CYS A 93 15.40 -12.68 -15.41
N GLU A 94 15.89 -11.49 -15.05
CA GLU A 94 16.26 -11.19 -13.68
C GLU A 94 15.04 -11.23 -12.75
N THR A 95 15.11 -12.06 -11.72
CA THR A 95 14.05 -12.22 -10.72
C THR A 95 14.63 -12.14 -9.31
N PRO A 96 13.85 -11.71 -8.30
CA PRO A 96 14.35 -11.57 -6.93
C PRO A 96 14.82 -12.89 -6.26
N ASP A 97 14.41 -14.05 -6.78
CA ASP A 97 14.65 -15.38 -6.19
C ASP A 97 15.31 -16.37 -7.16
N ASP A 98 15.83 -15.90 -8.29
CA ASP A 98 16.43 -16.71 -9.38
C ASP A 98 15.48 -17.79 -9.94
N VAL A 99 14.16 -17.65 -9.74
CA VAL A 99 13.15 -18.56 -10.29
C VAL A 99 12.63 -18.01 -11.63
N PRO A 100 12.79 -18.74 -12.75
CA PRO A 100 12.30 -18.30 -14.05
C PRO A 100 10.81 -17.98 -14.04
N VAL A 101 10.42 -16.95 -14.79
CA VAL A 101 9.01 -16.55 -14.90
C VAL A 101 8.25 -17.60 -15.70
N VAL A 102 7.13 -18.09 -15.16
CA VAL A 102 6.24 -19.06 -15.84
C VAL A 102 4.82 -18.53 -16.01
N PHE A 103 4.50 -17.40 -15.37
CA PHE A 103 3.19 -16.77 -15.43
C PHE A 103 3.32 -15.24 -15.51
N GLY A 104 2.62 -14.65 -16.47
CA GLY A 104 2.53 -13.20 -16.65
C GLY A 104 1.13 -12.68 -16.36
N CYS A 105 1.02 -11.57 -15.64
CA CYS A 105 -0.24 -10.89 -15.38
C CYS A 105 -0.09 -9.37 -15.56
N MET A 106 -0.54 -8.84 -16.70
CA MET A 106 -0.66 -7.39 -16.85
C MET A 106 -1.89 -6.88 -16.12
N LEU A 107 -1.75 -5.84 -15.29
CA LEU A 107 -2.83 -5.29 -14.48
C LEU A 107 -2.94 -3.76 -14.66
N LEU A 108 -4.07 -3.28 -15.17
CA LEU A 108 -4.38 -1.86 -15.26
C LEU A 108 -5.39 -1.46 -14.17
N ILE A 109 -5.04 -0.43 -13.41
CA ILE A 109 -5.68 -0.07 -12.14
C ILE A 109 -6.36 1.30 -12.27
N PRO A 110 -7.64 1.46 -11.92
CA PRO A 110 -8.27 2.78 -11.76
C PRO A 110 -7.47 3.70 -10.85
N GLU A 111 -7.19 4.93 -11.29
CA GLU A 111 -6.51 5.94 -10.47
C GLU A 111 -7.24 6.21 -9.15
N GLU A 112 -8.57 6.25 -9.19
CA GLU A 112 -9.44 6.50 -8.04
C GLU A 112 -9.54 5.32 -7.07
N ARG A 113 -9.11 4.11 -7.47
CA ARG A 113 -9.24 2.89 -6.65
C ARG A 113 -7.94 2.08 -6.61
N PRO A 114 -6.82 2.67 -6.16
CA PRO A 114 -5.52 2.00 -6.15
C PRO A 114 -5.49 0.78 -5.21
N MET A 115 -6.34 0.79 -4.19
CA MET A 115 -6.42 -0.28 -3.19
C MET A 115 -7.00 -1.58 -3.76
N GLU A 116 -7.92 -1.51 -4.72
CA GLU A 116 -8.42 -2.71 -5.38
C GLU A 116 -7.29 -3.44 -6.14
N GLY A 117 -6.44 -2.68 -6.81
CA GLY A 117 -5.26 -3.21 -7.49
C GLY A 117 -4.28 -3.85 -6.52
N LEU A 118 -3.99 -3.21 -5.39
CA LEU A 118 -3.10 -3.77 -4.37
C LEU A 118 -3.63 -5.10 -3.80
N ARG A 119 -4.93 -5.19 -3.54
CA ARG A 119 -5.56 -6.42 -3.08
C ARG A 119 -5.46 -7.54 -4.11
N PHE A 120 -5.73 -7.23 -5.38
CA PHE A 120 -5.57 -8.19 -6.48
C PHE A 120 -4.13 -8.71 -6.56
N MET A 121 -3.14 -7.82 -6.51
CA MET A 121 -1.72 -8.21 -6.55
C MET A 121 -1.34 -9.10 -5.38
N ALA A 122 -1.79 -8.79 -4.16
CA ALA A 122 -1.53 -9.60 -2.98
C ALA A 122 -2.18 -10.99 -3.06
N ASP A 123 -3.40 -11.07 -3.59
CA ASP A 123 -4.10 -12.33 -3.80
C ASP A 123 -3.36 -13.19 -4.83
N LEU A 124 -2.94 -12.61 -5.96
CA LEU A 124 -2.14 -13.32 -6.96
C LEU A 124 -0.76 -13.75 -6.40
N ALA A 125 -0.07 -12.89 -5.65
CA ALA A 125 1.23 -13.23 -5.05
C ALA A 125 1.13 -14.40 -4.06
N ALA A 126 0.05 -14.46 -3.27
CA ALA A 126 -0.17 -15.56 -2.33
C ALA A 126 -0.52 -16.88 -3.01
N VAL A 127 -1.23 -16.82 -4.14
CA VAL A 127 -1.47 -17.98 -5.02
C VAL A 127 -0.16 -18.52 -5.55
N MET A 128 0.70 -17.63 -6.04
CA MET A 128 1.99 -18.01 -6.60
C MET A 128 2.95 -18.59 -5.54
N HIS A 129 2.87 -18.17 -4.28
CA HIS A 129 3.67 -18.73 -3.20
C HIS A 129 3.27 -20.18 -2.82
N ASN A 130 2.03 -20.58 -3.09
CA ASN A 130 1.58 -21.94 -2.79
C ASN A 130 1.79 -22.86 -4.02
N PRO A 131 2.66 -23.89 -3.92
CA PRO A 131 2.96 -24.77 -5.06
C PRO A 131 1.72 -25.41 -5.70
N VAL A 132 0.76 -25.87 -4.89
CA VAL A 132 -0.47 -26.52 -5.38
C VAL A 132 -1.31 -25.53 -6.20
N TRP A 133 -1.47 -24.31 -5.72
CA TRP A 133 -2.24 -23.30 -6.43
C TRP A 133 -1.54 -22.80 -7.68
N ARG A 134 -0.21 -22.62 -7.62
CA ARG A 134 0.62 -22.26 -8.76
C ARG A 134 0.55 -23.31 -9.88
N ASP A 135 0.61 -24.60 -9.55
CA ASP A 135 0.47 -25.68 -10.54
C ASP A 135 -0.92 -25.69 -11.18
N ARG A 136 -1.97 -25.49 -10.38
CA ARG A 136 -3.34 -25.36 -10.90
C ARG A 136 -3.51 -24.14 -11.80
N LEU A 137 -2.92 -23.01 -11.44
CA LEU A 137 -2.95 -21.79 -12.23
C LEU A 137 -2.19 -21.97 -13.56
N ARG A 138 -1.10 -22.74 -13.56
CA ARG A 138 -0.37 -23.14 -14.78
C ARG A 138 -1.20 -23.99 -15.73
N SER A 139 -2.14 -24.78 -15.21
CA SER A 139 -3.04 -25.60 -16.01
C SER A 139 -4.30 -24.88 -16.50
N CYS A 140 -4.53 -23.61 -16.13
CA CYS A 140 -5.68 -22.87 -16.63
C CYS A 140 -5.53 -22.52 -18.11
N GLU A 141 -6.55 -22.85 -18.90
CA GLU A 141 -6.60 -22.58 -20.34
C GLU A 141 -7.65 -21.53 -20.73
N SER A 142 -8.45 -21.04 -19.78
CA SER A 142 -9.50 -20.04 -20.02
C SER A 142 -9.70 -19.03 -18.88
N SER A 143 -10.33 -17.89 -19.18
CA SER A 143 -10.73 -16.88 -18.19
C SER A 143 -11.66 -17.46 -17.13
N ASP A 144 -12.60 -18.31 -17.53
CA ASP A 144 -13.58 -18.91 -16.61
C ASP A 144 -12.92 -19.86 -15.60
N GLU A 145 -11.93 -20.64 -16.04
CA GLU A 145 -11.15 -21.51 -15.14
C GLU A 145 -10.36 -20.70 -14.12
N MET A 146 -9.70 -19.63 -14.57
CA MET A 146 -8.96 -18.74 -13.68
C MET A 146 -9.88 -18.05 -12.67
N VAL A 147 -11.05 -17.55 -13.11
CA VAL A 147 -12.06 -16.97 -12.21
C VAL A 147 -12.54 -18.00 -11.19
N ARG A 148 -12.81 -19.25 -11.61
CA ARG A 148 -13.18 -20.34 -10.69
C ARG A 148 -12.06 -20.61 -9.68
N LEU A 149 -10.81 -20.66 -10.15
CA LEU A 149 -9.65 -20.89 -9.30
C LEU A 149 -9.51 -19.80 -8.23
N PHE A 150 -9.53 -18.52 -8.62
CA PHE A 150 -9.49 -17.42 -7.65
C PHE A 150 -10.67 -17.42 -6.68
N ARG A 151 -11.86 -17.83 -7.13
CA ARG A 151 -13.02 -17.99 -6.25
C ARG A 151 -12.81 -19.11 -5.23
N GLU A 152 -12.24 -20.24 -5.64
CA GLU A 152 -11.88 -21.35 -4.74
C GLU A 152 -10.82 -20.93 -3.71
N ILE A 153 -9.75 -20.27 -4.15
CA ILE A 153 -8.70 -19.74 -3.27
C ILE A 153 -9.31 -18.82 -2.21
N ARG A 154 -10.20 -17.92 -2.63
CA ARG A 154 -10.87 -16.98 -1.71
C ARG A 154 -11.78 -17.69 -0.72
N LYS A 155 -12.47 -18.76 -1.11
CA LYS A 155 -13.30 -19.58 -0.19
C LYS A 155 -12.47 -20.33 0.85
N GLN A 156 -11.24 -20.70 0.51
CA GLN A 156 -10.34 -21.42 1.42
C GLN A 156 -9.53 -20.52 2.34
N ARG A 157 -9.49 -19.21 2.06
CA ARG A 157 -8.87 -18.25 2.97
C ARG A 157 -9.78 -17.98 4.16
N PRO A 158 -9.23 -17.91 5.38
CA PRO A 158 -9.92 -17.28 6.50
C PRO A 158 -10.43 -15.89 6.09
N PRO A 159 -11.52 -15.38 6.69
CA PRO A 159 -11.92 -13.99 6.47
C PRO A 159 -10.70 -13.08 6.67
N ALA A 160 -10.52 -12.15 5.74
CA ALA A 160 -9.40 -11.23 5.79
C ALA A 160 -9.48 -10.44 7.09
N VAL A 161 -8.39 -10.44 7.86
CA VAL A 161 -8.29 -9.62 9.07
C VAL A 161 -8.45 -8.15 8.67
N ILE A 162 -9.42 -7.48 9.29
CA ILE A 162 -9.69 -6.05 9.08
C ILE A 162 -9.22 -5.22 10.28
N ALA A 163 -9.26 -3.90 10.12
CA ALA A 163 -8.80 -2.96 11.14
C ALA A 163 -9.52 -3.15 12.47
N SER A 164 -10.84 -3.38 12.46
CA SER A 164 -11.62 -3.62 13.69
C SER A 164 -11.20 -4.89 14.46
N ASP A 165 -10.67 -5.91 13.77
CA ASP A 165 -10.15 -7.13 14.40
C ASP A 165 -8.83 -6.89 15.15
N ILE A 166 -8.10 -5.83 14.78
CA ILE A 166 -6.74 -5.56 15.27
C ILE A 166 -6.69 -4.39 16.24
N MET A 167 -7.48 -3.34 15.97
CA MET A 167 -7.38 -2.06 16.65
C MET A 167 -7.48 -2.17 18.17
N GLY A 168 -6.87 -1.20 18.83
CA GLY A 168 -6.95 -1.00 20.27
C GLY A 168 -7.37 0.43 20.57
N PRO A 169 -7.75 0.71 21.84
CA PRO A 169 -7.97 2.08 22.26
C PRO A 169 -6.67 2.89 22.14
N PRO A 170 -6.73 4.20 21.83
CA PRO A 170 -5.57 5.07 21.90
C PRO A 170 -5.03 5.10 23.34
N ARG A 171 -3.72 4.87 23.51
CA ARG A 171 -3.08 4.92 24.84
C ARG A 171 -2.98 6.34 25.39
N LEU A 172 -2.94 7.32 24.49
CA LEU A 172 -2.87 8.74 24.78
C LEU A 172 -3.65 9.48 23.68
N ALA A 173 -4.32 10.56 24.05
CA ALA A 173 -4.95 11.50 23.14
C ALA A 173 -4.77 12.92 23.72
N LEU A 174 -4.64 13.91 22.85
CA LEU A 174 -4.47 15.32 23.23
C LEU A 174 -5.72 16.10 22.85
N SER A 175 -5.96 17.23 23.51
CA SER A 175 -6.96 18.21 23.05
C SER A 175 -6.27 19.35 22.27
N PRO A 176 -6.95 19.99 21.31
CA PRO A 176 -6.39 21.13 20.57
C PRO A 176 -5.93 22.28 21.48
N GLU A 177 -6.66 22.50 22.57
CA GLU A 177 -6.40 23.58 23.53
C GLU A 177 -5.32 23.25 24.56
N MET A 178 -4.80 22.02 24.56
CA MET A 178 -3.76 21.58 25.50
C MET A 178 -2.48 22.40 25.27
N PRO A 179 -1.84 22.93 26.33
CA PRO A 179 -0.53 23.55 26.20
C PRO A 179 0.50 22.58 25.62
N LEU A 180 1.30 23.03 24.66
CA LEU A 180 2.25 22.18 23.95
C LEU A 180 3.26 21.53 24.91
N GLN A 181 3.74 22.28 25.91
CA GLN A 181 4.63 21.74 26.96
C GLN A 181 4.02 20.55 27.71
N GLU A 182 2.71 20.59 27.98
CA GLU A 182 2.03 19.47 28.62
C GLU A 182 1.90 18.28 27.67
N ALA A 183 1.58 18.53 26.41
CA ALA A 183 1.51 17.51 25.37
C ALA A 183 2.86 16.80 25.16
N THR A 184 3.97 17.54 25.04
CA THR A 184 5.31 16.96 24.86
C THR A 184 5.75 16.14 26.07
N ARG A 185 5.44 16.60 27.29
CA ARG A 185 5.65 15.81 28.51
C ARG A 185 4.86 14.50 28.50
N LEU A 186 3.56 14.55 28.19
CA LEU A 186 2.72 13.36 28.10
C LEU A 186 3.23 12.37 27.05
N MET A 187 3.67 12.86 25.89
CA MET A 187 4.28 12.05 24.84
C MET A 187 5.56 11.35 25.33
N ALA A 188 6.44 12.09 26.01
CA ALA A 188 7.68 11.54 26.55
C ALA A 188 7.41 10.45 27.61
N ASP A 189 6.51 10.73 28.57
CA ASP A 189 6.15 9.80 29.63
C ASP A 189 5.57 8.49 29.09
N HIS A 190 4.74 8.59 28.03
CA HIS A 190 4.11 7.43 27.40
C HIS A 190 4.94 6.81 26.26
N ARG A 191 6.11 7.39 25.95
CA ARG A 191 6.98 7.01 24.81
C ARG A 191 6.19 6.96 23.49
N ALA A 192 5.29 7.92 23.30
CA ALA A 192 4.42 7.98 22.13
C ALA A 192 5.12 8.72 20.98
N ALA A 193 5.39 8.00 19.89
CA ALA A 193 5.96 8.59 18.67
C ALA A 193 4.95 9.46 17.91
N ALA A 194 3.66 9.14 18.03
CA ALA A 194 2.56 9.95 17.51
C ALA A 194 1.33 9.84 18.41
N VAL A 195 0.51 10.88 18.43
CA VAL A 195 -0.68 10.96 19.29
C VAL A 195 -1.84 11.63 18.54
N PRO A 196 -3.07 11.07 18.58
CA PRO A 196 -4.24 11.74 18.03
C PRO A 196 -4.60 12.99 18.83
N VAL A 197 -5.01 14.04 18.12
CA VAL A 197 -5.65 15.22 18.70
C VAL A 197 -7.16 15.10 18.50
N LEU A 198 -7.89 15.15 19.61
CA LEU A 198 -9.34 14.96 19.65
C LEU A 198 -10.05 16.23 20.13
N ASP A 199 -11.07 16.64 19.37
CA ASP A 199 -12.08 17.59 19.84
C ASP A 199 -13.34 16.79 20.21
N GLY A 200 -13.50 16.49 21.50
CA GLY A 200 -14.47 15.50 21.97
C GLY A 200 -14.09 14.08 21.55
N ASP A 201 -14.94 13.41 20.77
CA ASP A 201 -14.67 12.07 20.20
C ASP A 201 -14.18 12.13 18.74
N LYS A 202 -14.09 13.33 18.17
CA LYS A 202 -13.71 13.57 16.79
C LYS A 202 -12.20 13.72 16.67
N LEU A 203 -11.60 12.96 15.76
CA LEU A 203 -10.21 13.16 15.37
C LEU A 203 -10.08 14.44 14.53
N VAL A 204 -9.25 15.38 14.98
CA VAL A 204 -9.06 16.69 14.32
C VAL A 204 -7.62 16.97 13.91
N GLY A 205 -6.66 16.18 14.41
CA GLY A 205 -5.25 16.31 14.07
C GLY A 205 -4.42 15.16 14.62
N GLU A 206 -3.12 15.21 14.36
CA GLU A 206 -2.12 14.40 15.03
C GLU A 206 -0.90 15.24 15.42
N ILE A 207 -0.20 14.81 16.46
CA ILE A 207 1.17 15.27 16.74
C ILE A 207 2.11 14.09 16.56
N VAL A 208 3.16 14.27 15.76
CA VAL A 208 4.25 13.31 15.56
C VAL A 208 5.52 13.89 16.19
N ALA A 209 6.21 13.11 17.02
CA ALA A 209 7.39 13.57 17.76
C ALA A 209 8.49 14.11 16.82
N ASP A 210 8.69 13.45 15.67
CA ASP A 210 9.68 13.86 14.67
C ASP A 210 9.42 15.27 14.10
N ASP A 211 8.16 15.71 14.06
CA ASP A 211 7.82 17.04 13.57
C ASP A 211 8.03 18.12 14.64
N LEU A 212 7.85 17.77 15.92
CA LEU A 212 8.18 18.68 17.03
C LEU A 212 9.67 19.01 17.08
N PHE A 213 10.55 18.03 16.85
CA PHE A 213 12.00 18.28 16.82
C PHE A 213 12.41 19.23 15.70
N LYS A 214 11.68 19.26 14.57
CA LYS A 214 11.97 20.19 13.46
C LYS A 214 11.67 21.65 13.84
N LEU A 215 10.73 21.90 14.75
CA LEU A 215 10.39 23.27 15.19
C LEU A 215 11.58 23.96 15.90
N GLY A 216 12.40 23.18 16.61
CA GLY A 216 13.59 23.66 17.30
C GLY A 216 14.89 23.59 16.49
N ILE A 217 14.83 23.14 15.23
CA ILE A 217 16.02 22.94 14.40
C ILE A 217 16.00 23.94 13.23
N PRO A 218 17.03 24.79 13.08
CA PRO A 218 17.14 25.65 11.90
C PRO A 218 17.17 24.86 10.60
N ASP A 219 16.51 25.37 9.55
CA ASP A 219 16.37 24.71 8.25
C ASP A 219 17.68 24.15 7.68
N PHE A 220 18.82 24.82 7.91
CA PHE A 220 20.10 24.38 7.38
C PHE A 220 20.59 23.04 7.97
N PHE A 221 20.19 22.68 9.20
CA PHE A 221 20.57 21.40 9.82
C PHE A 221 19.98 20.20 9.08
N SER A 222 18.80 20.36 8.47
CA SER A 222 18.17 19.33 7.65
C SER A 222 18.98 18.97 6.40
N GLN A 223 19.92 19.84 5.99
CA GLN A 223 20.77 19.65 4.81
C GLN A 223 22.14 19.04 5.14
N LEU A 224 22.48 18.91 6.42
CA LEU A 224 23.77 18.36 6.85
C LEU A 224 23.79 16.84 6.71
N LYS A 225 24.78 16.30 6.01
CA LYS A 225 24.98 14.84 5.86
C LYS A 225 25.60 14.18 7.09
N SER A 226 26.25 14.96 7.96
CA SER A 226 26.84 14.52 9.21
C SER A 226 27.13 15.73 10.09
N VAL A 227 26.95 15.58 11.41
CA VAL A 227 27.22 16.63 12.42
C VAL A 227 28.48 16.35 13.24
N GLY A 228 29.36 15.45 12.80
CA GLY A 228 30.56 15.05 13.54
C GLY A 228 31.56 16.17 13.87
N PHE A 229 31.39 17.35 13.26
CA PHE A 229 32.15 18.56 13.53
C PHE A 229 31.57 19.44 14.66
N ILE A 230 30.32 19.23 15.06
CA ILE A 230 29.61 20.01 16.10
C ILE A 230 29.79 19.34 17.47
N ARG A 231 31.04 19.14 17.90
CA ARG A 231 31.35 18.50 19.20
C ARG A 231 31.33 19.45 20.40
N TYR A 232 31.25 20.77 20.15
CA TYR A 232 31.44 21.81 21.17
C TYR A 232 30.40 22.94 21.11
N PHE A 233 29.28 22.71 20.43
CA PHE A 233 28.19 23.68 20.37
C PHE A 233 26.92 22.96 20.77
N ASP A 234 26.22 23.47 21.77
CA ASP A 234 24.86 23.05 22.10
C ASP A 234 23.90 24.09 21.48
N PRO A 235 23.57 23.95 20.18
CA PRO A 235 22.78 24.94 19.45
C PRO A 235 21.34 25.07 19.96
N PHE A 236 20.89 24.20 20.86
CA PHE A 236 19.47 23.95 21.05
C PHE A 236 18.81 24.77 22.16
N GLU A 237 19.57 25.38 23.08
CA GLU A 237 19.01 26.13 24.21
C GLU A 237 18.13 27.32 23.78
N GLU A 238 18.46 28.01 22.68
CA GLU A 238 17.70 29.17 22.21
C GLU A 238 16.45 28.82 21.38
N TYR A 239 16.45 27.67 20.69
CA TYR A 239 15.33 27.29 19.81
C TYR A 239 14.15 26.65 20.56
N PHE A 240 14.39 26.03 21.72
CA PHE A 240 13.33 25.48 22.56
C PHE A 240 12.59 26.56 23.40
N ALA A 241 13.11 27.79 23.49
CA ALA A 241 12.49 28.86 24.24
C ALA A 241 11.14 29.34 23.64
N VAL A 242 10.90 29.05 22.37
CA VAL A 242 9.66 29.42 21.65
C VAL A 242 8.45 28.59 22.11
N GLU A 243 8.65 27.45 22.77
CA GLU A 243 7.61 26.43 23.04
C GLU A 243 6.71 26.68 24.27
N ILE A 244 7.00 27.66 25.12
CA ILE A 244 6.35 27.75 26.46
C ILE A 244 4.88 28.22 26.38
N ALA A 245 4.45 28.89 25.31
CA ALA A 245 3.11 29.49 25.21
C ALA A 245 2.20 28.90 24.11
N SER A 246 2.70 28.00 23.26
CA SER A 246 1.93 27.41 22.16
C SER A 246 0.94 26.36 22.64
N LYS A 247 -0.14 26.17 21.88
CA LYS A 247 -1.11 25.08 22.04
C LYS A 247 -0.85 23.96 21.03
N VAL A 248 -1.42 22.79 21.31
CA VAL A 248 -1.43 21.65 20.38
C VAL A 248 -2.00 22.04 19.01
N SER A 249 -3.07 22.84 18.96
CA SER A 249 -3.69 23.32 17.72
C SER A 249 -2.73 24.11 16.82
N ASP A 250 -1.72 24.74 17.38
CA ASP A 250 -0.82 25.64 16.66
C ASP A 250 0.25 24.86 15.88
N VAL A 251 0.48 23.59 16.25
CA VAL A 251 1.55 22.75 15.69
C VAL A 251 1.07 21.39 15.19
N MET A 252 -0.16 20.99 15.49
CA MET A 252 -0.69 19.70 15.04
C MET A 252 -0.77 19.63 13.52
N ASN A 253 -0.53 18.44 12.98
CA ASN A 253 -0.80 18.15 11.58
C ASN A 253 -2.30 17.86 11.39
N THR A 254 -2.92 18.53 10.42
CA THR A 254 -4.32 18.31 10.03
C THR A 254 -4.46 17.41 8.80
N GLU A 255 -3.35 17.17 8.08
CA GLU A 255 -3.24 16.23 6.97
C GLU A 255 -2.70 14.88 7.46
N PHE A 256 -3.58 14.11 8.10
CA PHE A 256 -3.27 12.78 8.62
C PHE A 256 -4.05 11.69 7.90
N LYS A 257 -3.58 10.44 7.99
CA LYS A 257 -4.24 9.29 7.37
C LYS A 257 -5.15 8.58 8.35
N ALA A 258 -6.43 8.56 8.02
CA ALA A 258 -7.44 7.79 8.74
C ALA A 258 -8.07 6.74 7.81
N PHE A 259 -8.49 5.62 8.41
CA PHE A 259 -9.02 4.47 7.70
C PHE A 259 -10.37 4.07 8.30
N PRO A 260 -11.30 3.54 7.50
CA PRO A 260 -12.53 2.96 8.04
C PRO A 260 -12.23 1.68 8.84
N GLU A 261 -13.15 1.29 9.71
CA GLU A 261 -13.04 0.03 10.49
C GLU A 261 -12.97 -1.24 9.62
N THR A 262 -13.45 -1.14 8.38
CA THR A 262 -13.42 -2.21 7.37
C THR A 262 -12.12 -2.25 6.56
N ALA A 263 -11.17 -1.35 6.83
CA ALA A 263 -9.88 -1.34 6.15
C ALA A 263 -9.15 -2.67 6.34
N THR A 264 -8.53 -3.16 5.27
CA THR A 264 -7.86 -4.46 5.26
C THR A 264 -6.50 -4.38 5.94
N LEU A 265 -6.01 -5.51 6.46
CA LEU A 265 -4.67 -5.58 7.05
C LEU A 265 -3.57 -5.06 6.10
N ILE A 266 -3.68 -5.30 4.80
CA ILE A 266 -2.68 -4.83 3.82
C ILE A 266 -2.64 -3.30 3.74
N GLU A 267 -3.80 -2.62 3.80
CA GLU A 267 -3.87 -1.16 3.87
C GLU A 267 -3.08 -0.63 5.07
N ILE A 268 -3.31 -1.25 6.23
CA ILE A 268 -2.65 -0.87 7.48
C ILE A 268 -1.13 -1.13 7.41
N VAL A 269 -0.72 -2.30 6.91
CA VAL A 269 0.70 -2.66 6.76
C VAL A 269 1.41 -1.74 5.76
N PHE A 270 0.75 -1.40 4.65
CA PHE A 270 1.29 -0.49 3.64
C PHE A 270 1.47 0.92 4.22
N ALA A 271 0.47 1.44 4.93
CA ALA A 271 0.54 2.75 5.57
C ALA A 271 1.70 2.84 6.58
N ILE A 272 1.88 1.83 7.42
CA ILE A 272 2.98 1.81 8.40
C ILE A 272 4.35 1.60 7.73
N SER A 273 4.47 0.61 6.85
CA SER A 273 5.78 0.15 6.35
C SER A 273 6.32 0.99 5.21
N VAL A 274 5.43 1.41 4.30
CA VAL A 274 5.78 2.13 3.07
C VAL A 274 5.57 3.62 3.27
N GLN A 275 4.39 4.02 3.75
CA GLN A 275 4.06 5.44 3.92
C GLN A 275 4.58 6.06 5.23
N LYS A 276 5.27 5.26 6.06
CA LYS A 276 5.92 5.67 7.30
C LYS A 276 4.98 6.31 8.32
N CYS A 277 3.71 5.94 8.31
CA CYS A 277 2.76 6.39 9.34
C CYS A 277 3.01 5.61 10.64
N PRO A 278 3.50 6.23 11.73
CA PRO A 278 3.83 5.51 12.96
C PRO A 278 2.59 5.02 13.72
N LEU A 279 1.46 5.70 13.52
CA LEU A 279 0.17 5.41 14.13
C LEU A 279 -0.93 5.52 13.06
N ILE A 280 -1.82 4.54 13.02
CA ILE A 280 -2.95 4.51 12.08
C ILE A 280 -4.24 4.74 12.85
N TYR A 281 -5.04 5.69 12.38
CA TYR A 281 -6.32 6.03 12.99
C TYR A 281 -7.47 5.32 12.31
N ILE A 282 -8.28 4.62 13.11
CA ILE A 282 -9.50 3.96 12.64
C ILE A 282 -10.70 4.82 13.02
N VAL A 283 -11.43 5.31 12.03
CA VAL A 283 -12.51 6.28 12.22
C VAL A 283 -13.84 5.74 11.71
N GLY A 284 -14.91 6.15 12.38
CA GLY A 284 -16.30 5.90 12.00
C GLY A 284 -16.94 7.12 11.35
N GLU A 285 -18.27 7.18 11.43
CA GLU A 285 -19.03 8.34 10.95
C GLU A 285 -18.55 9.65 11.60
N ARG A 286 -18.58 10.74 10.82
CA ARG A 286 -18.21 12.11 11.27
C ARG A 286 -16.79 12.22 11.83
N ASN A 287 -15.87 11.32 11.42
CA ASN A 287 -14.48 11.27 11.87
C ASN A 287 -14.31 10.95 13.37
N LYS A 288 -15.27 10.24 13.96
CA LYS A 288 -15.16 9.73 15.32
C LYS A 288 -14.03 8.69 15.40
N LEU A 289 -13.10 8.86 16.34
CA LEU A 289 -12.02 7.88 16.55
C LEU A 289 -12.58 6.61 17.20
N LEU A 290 -12.48 5.48 16.51
CA LEU A 290 -12.91 4.17 17.00
C LEU A 290 -11.75 3.40 17.64
N GLY A 291 -10.53 3.60 17.14
CA GLY A 291 -9.34 2.94 17.64
C GLY A 291 -8.09 3.35 16.88
N VAL A 292 -6.96 2.83 17.31
CA VAL A 292 -5.66 3.03 16.67
C VAL A 292 -4.94 1.72 16.44
N ILE A 293 -4.07 1.70 15.44
CA ILE A 293 -3.16 0.60 15.16
C ILE A 293 -1.75 1.15 15.01
N ASP A 294 -0.82 0.67 15.85
CA ASP A 294 0.61 0.94 15.73
C ASP A 294 1.37 -0.33 15.30
N ARG A 295 2.66 -0.18 14.99
CA ARG A 295 3.53 -1.30 14.63
C ARG A 295 3.57 -2.39 15.71
N THR A 296 3.52 -2.01 16.99
CA THR A 296 3.57 -2.96 18.12
C THR A 296 2.33 -3.84 18.15
N LEU A 297 1.15 -3.25 17.94
CA LEU A 297 -0.13 -3.92 17.93
C LEU A 297 -0.25 -4.85 16.73
N LEU A 298 0.21 -4.41 15.55
CA LEU A 298 0.31 -5.28 14.36
C LEU A 298 1.16 -6.51 14.65
N LEU A 299 2.39 -6.34 15.15
CA LEU A 299 3.29 -7.46 15.44
C LEU A 299 2.66 -8.42 16.46
N LYS A 300 2.06 -7.88 17.53
CA LYS A 300 1.43 -8.67 18.58
C LYS A 300 0.25 -9.50 18.09
N ARG A 301 -0.58 -8.97 17.19
CA ARG A 301 -1.81 -9.63 16.73
C ARG A 301 -1.62 -10.53 15.50
N ILE A 302 -0.56 -10.34 14.72
CA ILE A 302 -0.40 -11.03 13.43
C ILE A 302 0.75 -12.03 13.47
N ILE A 303 1.89 -11.67 14.04
CA ILE A 303 3.10 -12.51 13.98
C ILE A 303 3.13 -13.55 15.11
N ASN A 304 2.46 -13.29 16.22
CA ASN A 304 2.39 -14.20 17.37
C ASN A 304 1.13 -15.08 17.39
N LEU A 305 0.55 -15.36 16.21
CA LEU A 305 -0.49 -16.39 16.03
C LEU A 305 0.14 -17.74 15.70
#